data_AF-A0A4U0X370-F1
#
_entry.id   AF-A0A4U0X370-F1
#
_cell.length_a   1.000
_cell.length_b   1.000
_cell.length_c   1.000
_cell.angle_alpha   90.00
_cell.angle_beta   90.00
_cell.angle_gamma   90.00
#
_symmetry.space_group_name_H-M   'P 1'
#
loop_
_entity.id
_entity.type
_entity.pdbx_description
1 polymer ?
#
loop_
_entity_poly.entity_id
_entity_poly.type
_entity_poly.pdbx_seq_one_letter_code
_entity_poly.pdbx_strand_id
1 'polypeptide(L)'
;MGQLVASPAVLKDENDREGCFFCFPDLSCRTPGYFRLRFVLMRIEPMNLQAGGYSPIITEVLSNVFTVYTAKDFPGMRPSSALTIALKSQGCNIQVKKGKERTAARSRGHASDDDEEEEEEEEDEDAAPERGTGRRKKKRQRQA
;
A
#
# COMPACT_ATOMS: atom_id res chain seq x y z
N MET A 1 -8.20 8.35 12.01
CA MET A 1 -8.67 6.97 12.25
C MET A 1 -7.81 6.03 11.42
N GLY A 2 -8.02 4.73 11.54
CA GLY A 2 -7.20 3.70 10.88
C GLY A 2 -6.08 3.22 11.78
N GLN A 3 -5.01 2.70 11.16
CA GLN A 3 -3.82 2.21 11.83
C GLN A 3 -2.90 3.36 12.26
N LEU A 4 -2.99 3.75 13.54
CA LEU A 4 -2.21 4.88 14.10
C LEU A 4 -0.85 4.48 14.68
N VAL A 5 -0.53 3.19 14.70
CA VAL A 5 0.71 2.64 15.25
C VAL A 5 1.36 1.73 14.22
N ALA A 6 2.67 1.87 14.03
CA ALA A 6 3.47 1.07 13.13
C ALA A 6 4.69 0.51 13.87
N SER A 7 4.99 -0.76 13.63
CA SER A 7 6.25 -1.37 14.03
C SER A 7 7.35 -1.06 13.00
N PRO A 8 8.62 -0.98 13.41
CA PRO A 8 9.72 -0.78 12.48
C PRO A 8 9.89 -1.98 11.55
N ALA A 9 10.21 -1.71 10.28
CA ALA A 9 10.68 -2.71 9.32
C ALA A 9 12.04 -2.28 8.77
N VAL A 10 13.00 -3.19 8.75
CA VAL A 10 14.30 -2.97 8.11
C VAL A 10 14.16 -3.33 6.64
N LEU A 11 14.25 -2.31 5.79
CA LEU A 11 14.02 -2.39 4.35
C LEU A 11 15.04 -1.51 3.64
N LYS A 12 15.14 -1.64 2.32
CA LYS A 12 15.93 -0.74 1.47
C LYS A 12 15.06 0.32 0.82
N ASP A 13 15.57 1.53 0.67
CA ASP A 13 14.92 2.61 -0.08
C ASP A 13 14.99 2.40 -1.61
N GLU A 14 14.45 3.33 -2.38
CA GLU A 14 14.49 3.32 -3.85
C GLU A 14 15.90 3.42 -4.45
N ASN A 15 16.91 3.69 -3.63
CA ASN A 15 18.33 3.80 -4.01
C ASN A 15 19.15 2.62 -3.45
N ASP A 16 18.51 1.53 -3.05
CA ASP A 16 19.11 0.33 -2.44
C ASP A 16 19.81 0.59 -1.10
N ARG A 17 19.46 1.66 -0.38
CA ARG A 17 20.04 1.96 0.94
C ARG A 17 19.17 1.41 2.05
N GLU A 18 19.76 0.60 2.92
CA GLU A 18 19.07 0.04 4.09
C GLU A 18 18.68 1.13 5.10
N GLY A 19 17.48 1.01 5.64
CA GLY A 19 16.93 1.91 6.64
C GLY A 19 15.85 1.25 7.48
N CYS A 20 15.47 1.93 8.56
CA CYS A 20 14.39 1.52 9.45
C CYS A 20 13.15 2.36 9.14
N PHE A 21 12.12 1.72 8.58
CA PHE A 21 10.91 2.38 8.10
C PHE A 21 9.71 2.08 8.99
N PHE A 22 8.86 3.09 9.16
CA PHE A 22 7.58 2.98 9.86
C PHE A 22 6.47 3.35 8.88
N CYS A 23 5.70 2.36 8.44
CA CYS A 23 4.69 2.55 7.40
C CYS A 23 3.29 2.64 8.00
N PHE A 24 2.51 3.63 7.55
CA PHE A 24 1.13 3.85 7.97
C PHE A 24 0.21 3.75 6.74
N PRO A 25 -0.13 2.53 6.28
CA PRO A 25 -0.93 2.33 5.07
C PRO A 25 -2.37 2.81 5.18
N ASP A 26 -2.91 2.87 6.41
CA ASP A 26 -4.29 3.22 6.68
C ASP A 26 -4.37 4.41 7.65
N LEU A 27 -4.47 5.62 7.08
CA LEU A 27 -4.75 6.85 7.82
C LEU A 27 -5.91 7.59 7.17
N SER A 28 -6.90 7.97 7.97
CA SER A 28 -8.08 8.70 7.50
C SER A 28 -8.48 9.88 8.38
N CYS A 29 -8.89 10.97 7.72
CA CYS A 29 -9.47 12.18 8.31
C CYS A 29 -10.92 12.34 7.83
N ARG A 30 -11.83 12.70 8.74
CA ARG A 30 -13.26 12.80 8.41
C ARG A 30 -13.72 14.21 8.03
N THR A 31 -12.99 15.22 8.43
CA THR A 31 -13.36 16.62 8.22
C THR A 31 -12.36 17.27 7.26
N PRO A 32 -12.84 18.03 6.27
CA PRO A 32 -11.96 18.76 5.37
C PRO A 32 -11.18 19.84 6.14
N GLY A 33 -9.97 20.15 5.67
CA GLY A 33 -9.11 21.13 6.32
C GLY A 33 -7.62 20.90 6.09
N TYR A 34 -6.80 21.67 6.80
CA TYR A 34 -5.34 21.60 6.75
C TYR A 34 -4.80 20.97 8.02
N PHE A 35 -3.99 19.92 7.86
CA PHE A 35 -3.51 19.12 8.98
C PHE A 35 -2.02 18.84 8.86
N ARG A 36 -1.41 18.45 9.98
CA ARG A 36 -0.09 17.83 10.04
C ARG A 36 -0.21 16.52 10.82
N LEU A 37 0.59 15.53 10.44
CA LEU A 37 0.77 14.32 11.24
C LEU A 37 1.90 14.57 12.24
N ARG A 38 1.69 14.18 13.50
CA ARG A 38 2.74 14.09 14.51
C ARG A 38 3.14 12.64 14.70
N PHE A 39 4.37 12.32 14.34
CA PHE A 39 4.94 11.00 14.56
C PHE A 39 5.72 11.03 15.87
N VAL A 40 5.46 10.06 16.74
CA VAL A 40 6.10 9.94 18.04
C VAL A 40 6.78 8.58 18.10
N LEU A 41 8.10 8.59 18.25
CA LEU A 41 8.88 7.36 18.41
C LEU A 41 8.97 7.01 19.89
N MET A 42 8.52 5.81 20.24
CA MET A 42 8.63 5.27 21.59
C MET A 42 9.45 3.97 21.54
N ARG A 43 10.26 3.76 22.57
CA ARG A 43 10.92 2.47 22.80
C ARG A 43 10.22 1.79 23.97
N ILE A 44 9.58 0.67 23.64
CA ILE A 44 8.86 -0.15 24.59
C ILE A 44 9.83 -1.22 25.09
N GLU A 45 10.15 -1.17 26.38
CA GLU A 45 11.01 -2.17 27.01
C GLU A 45 10.19 -3.17 27.81
N PRO A 46 10.45 -4.49 27.70
CA PRO A 46 9.72 -5.52 28.43
C PRO A 46 9.67 -5.32 29.94
N MET A 47 10.72 -4.72 30.53
CA MET A 47 10.76 -4.42 31.97
C MET A 47 9.75 -3.35 32.40
N ASN A 48 9.32 -2.50 31.48
CA ASN A 48 8.38 -1.41 31.73
C ASN A 48 6.93 -1.78 31.36
N LEU A 49 6.64 -3.05 31.01
CA LEU A 49 5.29 -3.53 30.66
C LEU A 49 4.39 -3.81 31.88
N GLN A 50 4.85 -3.53 33.10
CA GLN A 50 4.03 -3.68 34.30
C GLN A 50 2.94 -2.61 34.38
N ALA A 51 1.85 -2.88 35.10
CA ALA A 51 0.81 -1.90 35.33
C ALA A 51 1.39 -0.64 36.01
N GLY A 52 1.24 0.52 35.36
CA GLY A 52 1.84 1.78 35.80
C GLY A 52 3.25 2.06 35.24
N GLY A 53 3.81 1.16 34.44
CA GLY A 53 5.04 1.39 33.70
C GLY A 53 4.86 2.46 32.63
N TYR A 54 5.93 3.23 32.38
CA TYR A 54 5.97 4.27 31.35
C TYR A 54 7.04 3.93 30.31
N SER A 55 6.74 4.18 29.05
CA SER A 55 7.73 4.12 27.96
C SER A 55 8.05 5.55 27.52
N PRO A 56 9.34 5.96 27.54
CA PRO A 56 9.69 7.32 27.16
C PRO A 56 9.47 7.54 25.66
N ILE A 57 9.05 8.77 25.33
CA ILE A 57 9.13 9.30 23.97
C ILE A 57 10.62 9.57 23.69
N ILE A 58 11.16 8.91 22.67
CA ILE A 58 12.55 9.14 22.24
C ILE A 58 12.64 10.43 21.44
N THR A 59 11.73 10.60 20.48
CA THR A 59 11.69 11.77 19.60
C THR A 59 10.30 11.93 18.99
N GLU A 60 10.03 13.11 18.47
CA GLU A 60 8.83 13.42 17.70
C GLU A 60 9.18 14.24 16.47
N VAL A 61 8.39 14.09 15.41
CA VAL A 61 8.52 14.90 14.19
C VAL A 61 7.14 15.22 13.62
N LEU A 62 7.01 16.41 13.04
CA LEU A 62 5.81 16.85 12.35
C LEU A 62 5.99 16.70 10.84
N SER A 63 4.96 16.20 10.16
CA SER A 63 4.90 16.24 8.71
C SER A 63 4.76 17.68 8.20
N ASN A 64 4.94 17.83 6.89
CA ASN A 64 4.43 18.98 6.16
C ASN A 64 2.90 19.06 6.28
N VAL A 65 2.35 20.26 6.04
CA VAL A 65 0.90 20.45 5.98
C VAL A 65 0.35 19.68 4.78
N PHE A 66 -0.77 18.97 4.97
CA PHE A 66 -1.54 18.36 3.90
C PHE A 66 -3.01 18.78 4.00
N THR A 67 -3.70 18.70 2.86
CA THR A 67 -5.10 19.08 2.73
C THR A 67 -5.98 17.84 2.69
N VAL A 68 -7.03 17.83 3.52
CA VAL A 68 -8.13 16.88 3.45
C VAL A 68 -9.25 17.54 2.65
N TYR A 69 -9.57 16.96 1.51
CA TYR A 69 -10.56 17.50 0.57
C TYR A 69 -11.95 16.94 0.84
N THR A 70 -12.97 17.66 0.39
CA THR A 70 -14.29 17.08 0.16
C THR A 70 -14.22 16.12 -1.03
N ALA A 71 -15.20 15.22 -1.20
CA ALA A 71 -15.26 14.34 -2.36
C ALA A 71 -15.28 15.10 -3.69
N LYS A 72 -15.91 16.28 -3.73
CA LYS A 72 -16.02 17.12 -4.93
C LYS A 72 -14.70 17.77 -5.33
N ASP A 73 -13.93 18.22 -4.34
CA ASP A 73 -12.68 18.98 -4.58
C ASP A 73 -11.44 18.08 -4.61
N PHE A 74 -11.62 16.77 -4.39
CA PHE A 74 -10.52 15.83 -4.33
C PHE A 74 -9.86 15.69 -5.72
N PRO A 75 -8.55 16.01 -5.86
CA PRO A 75 -7.87 15.99 -7.16
C PRO A 75 -7.61 14.56 -7.71
N GLY A 76 -8.01 13.55 -6.95
CA GLY A 76 -7.69 12.15 -7.21
C GLY A 76 -6.45 11.68 -6.46
N MET A 77 -6.29 10.36 -6.41
CA MET A 77 -5.11 9.73 -5.81
C MET A 77 -3.90 9.90 -6.72
N ARG A 78 -2.74 10.21 -6.13
CA ARG A 78 -1.47 10.25 -6.85
C ARG A 78 -0.97 8.81 -7.10
N PRO A 79 -0.17 8.59 -8.15
CA PRO A 79 0.60 7.36 -8.28
C PRO A 79 1.49 7.15 -7.06
N SER A 80 1.76 5.89 -6.74
CA SER A 80 2.73 5.54 -5.70
C SER A 80 4.12 6.06 -6.06
N SER A 81 4.85 6.52 -5.04
CA SER A 81 6.24 6.98 -5.20
C SER A 81 7.20 5.81 -5.43
N ALA A 82 8.41 6.10 -5.94
CA ALA A 82 9.46 5.09 -6.07
C ALA A 82 9.77 4.40 -4.72
N LEU A 83 9.82 5.17 -3.63
CA LEU A 83 9.98 4.64 -2.28
C LEU A 83 8.85 3.66 -1.93
N THR A 84 7.59 4.04 -2.16
CA THR A 84 6.43 3.16 -1.91
C THR A 84 6.52 1.84 -2.69
N ILE A 85 6.94 1.91 -3.95
CA ILE A 85 7.10 0.72 -4.79
C ILE A 85 8.23 -0.18 -4.26
N ALA A 86 9.39 0.39 -3.93
CA ALA A 86 10.54 -0.34 -3.39
C ALA A 86 10.23 -1.00 -2.04
N LEU A 87 9.50 -0.33 -1.15
CA LEU A 87 9.11 -0.91 0.13
C LEU A 87 8.08 -2.04 -0.06
N LYS A 88 7.13 -1.90 -0.98
CA LYS A 88 6.14 -2.96 -1.29
C LYS A 88 6.82 -4.22 -1.83
N SER A 89 7.79 -4.08 -2.74
CA SER A 89 8.50 -5.24 -3.31
C SER A 89 9.31 -6.03 -2.27
N GLN A 90 9.53 -5.47 -1.08
CA GLN A 90 10.20 -6.12 0.05
C GLN A 90 9.23 -6.67 1.10
N GLY A 91 7.94 -6.79 0.76
CA GLY A 91 6.92 -7.37 1.66
C GLY A 91 6.30 -6.37 2.64
N CYS A 92 6.57 -5.07 2.51
CA CYS A 92 5.87 -4.08 3.32
C CYS A 92 4.37 -4.06 2.95
N ASN A 93 3.50 -4.19 3.95
CA ASN A 93 2.05 -4.21 3.75
C ASN A 93 1.49 -2.81 3.43
N ILE A 94 1.75 -2.32 2.22
CA ILE A 94 1.27 -1.06 1.66
C ILE A 94 0.68 -1.30 0.27
N GLN A 95 -0.16 -0.38 -0.21
CA GLN A 95 -0.76 -0.47 -1.54
C GLN A 95 0.07 0.31 -2.57
N VAL A 96 0.20 -0.25 -3.78
CA VAL A 96 0.82 0.43 -4.92
C VAL A 96 -0.29 0.81 -5.90
N LYS A 97 -0.36 2.09 -6.26
CA LYS A 97 -1.30 2.62 -7.24
C LYS A 97 -0.56 3.03 -8.50
N LYS A 98 -0.87 2.35 -9.61
CA LYS A 98 -0.38 2.72 -10.94
C LYS A 98 -1.01 4.06 -11.35
N GLY A 99 -0.20 4.98 -11.86
CA GLY A 99 -0.69 6.29 -12.28
C GLY A 99 -1.61 6.18 -13.49
N LYS A 100 -2.75 6.87 -13.48
CA LYS A 100 -3.45 7.19 -14.72
C LYS A 100 -2.71 8.36 -15.35
N GLU A 101 -1.89 8.09 -16.37
CA GLU A 101 -1.29 9.15 -17.18
C GLU A 101 -2.44 9.93 -17.81
N ARG A 102 -2.75 11.12 -17.28
CA ARG A 102 -3.67 12.02 -17.97
C ARG A 102 -2.95 12.43 -19.23
N THR A 103 -3.24 11.79 -20.36
CA THR A 103 -2.93 12.28 -21.69
C THR A 103 -3.59 13.65 -21.84
N ALA A 104 -2.86 14.69 -21.45
CA ALA A 104 -3.19 16.06 -21.72
C ALA A 104 -2.93 16.34 -23.20
N ALA A 105 -3.71 15.70 -24.07
CA ALA A 105 -3.72 15.97 -25.50
C ALA A 105 -5.16 15.97 -26.01
N ARG A 106 -5.64 17.21 -26.20
CA ARG A 106 -6.67 17.65 -27.15
C ARG A 106 -8.11 17.65 -26.66
N SER A 107 -8.61 18.88 -26.56
CA SER A 107 -10.00 19.26 -26.53
C SER A 107 -10.83 18.64 -27.68
N ARG A 108 -12.10 18.36 -27.36
CA ARG A 108 -13.27 18.17 -28.25
C ARG A 108 -13.42 16.78 -28.88
N GLY A 109 -14.36 15.99 -28.36
CA GLY A 109 -14.91 14.85 -29.08
C GLY A 109 -15.58 13.85 -28.16
N HIS A 110 -16.88 13.69 -28.34
CA HIS A 110 -17.76 12.68 -27.76
C HIS A 110 -17.35 11.26 -28.20
N ALA A 111 -17.13 10.32 -27.26
CA ALA A 111 -17.43 8.89 -27.45
C ALA A 111 -17.18 8.11 -26.14
N SER A 112 -18.15 7.27 -25.81
CA SER A 112 -18.15 6.19 -24.82
C SER A 112 -16.91 5.30 -24.90
N ASP A 113 -16.41 4.82 -23.76
CA ASP A 113 -15.50 3.69 -23.72
C ASP A 113 -15.79 2.80 -22.50
N ASP A 114 -15.84 1.50 -22.78
CA ASP A 114 -16.19 0.37 -21.93
C ASP A 114 -15.40 0.31 -20.62
N ASP A 115 -16.09 -0.05 -19.54
CA ASP A 115 -15.47 -0.64 -18.35
C ASP A 115 -15.17 -2.12 -18.64
N GLU A 116 -13.92 -2.44 -19.00
CA GLU A 116 -13.39 -3.80 -18.83
C GLU A 116 -12.70 -3.86 -17.45
N GLU A 117 -13.39 -4.49 -16.50
CA GLU A 117 -12.81 -4.91 -15.22
C GLU A 117 -11.88 -6.11 -15.47
N GLU A 118 -10.56 -5.92 -15.41
CA GLU A 118 -9.62 -7.03 -15.32
C GLU A 118 -9.69 -7.61 -13.89
N GLU A 119 -10.28 -8.81 -13.77
CA GLU A 119 -10.22 -9.63 -12.57
C GLU A 119 -8.76 -10.04 -12.29
N GLU A 120 -8.18 -9.57 -11.18
CA GLU A 120 -6.90 -10.08 -10.68
C GLU A 120 -7.15 -11.48 -10.08
N GLU A 121 -6.74 -12.53 -10.80
CA GLU A 121 -6.66 -13.89 -10.26
C GLU A 121 -5.59 -13.93 -9.15
N GLU A 122 -6.02 -14.07 -7.89
CA GLU A 122 -5.14 -14.42 -6.78
C GLU A 122 -4.72 -15.90 -6.92
N GLU A 123 -3.49 -16.17 -7.39
CA GLU A 123 -2.88 -17.51 -7.29
C GLU A 123 -2.44 -17.77 -5.83
N ASP A 124 -3.30 -18.46 -5.09
CA ASP A 124 -2.96 -19.12 -3.81
C ASP A 124 -1.96 -20.28 -4.08
N GLU A 125 -0.65 -20.02 -3.99
CA GLU A 125 0.38 -21.07 -3.91
C GLU A 125 0.52 -21.59 -2.47
N ASP A 126 -0.36 -22.52 -2.06
CA ASP A 126 -0.15 -23.35 -0.87
C ASP A 126 -0.61 -24.80 -1.12
N ALA A 127 0.30 -25.66 -1.60
CA ALA A 127 0.23 -27.11 -1.34
C ALA A 127 1.54 -27.84 -1.69
N ALA A 128 2.26 -28.29 -0.66
CA ALA A 128 3.30 -29.31 -0.75
C ALA A 128 2.71 -30.71 -1.08
N PRO A 129 3.52 -31.68 -1.56
CA PRO A 129 3.07 -32.70 -2.51
C PRO A 129 2.72 -34.04 -1.84
N GLU A 130 1.73 -34.78 -2.36
CA GLU A 130 1.65 -36.24 -2.19
C GLU A 130 0.99 -36.98 -3.39
N ARG A 131 1.79 -37.92 -3.93
CA ARG A 131 1.44 -39.26 -4.46
C ARG A 131 0.18 -39.44 -5.34
N GLY A 132 0.45 -39.75 -6.61
CA GLY A 132 0.10 -41.08 -7.11
C GLY A 132 -1.07 -41.20 -8.09
N THR A 133 -0.75 -41.85 -9.22
CA THR A 133 -1.62 -42.57 -10.16
C THR A 133 -2.29 -41.73 -11.25
N GLY A 134 -1.90 -42.03 -12.49
CA GLY A 134 -2.29 -41.29 -13.68
C GLY A 134 -3.46 -41.90 -14.44
N ARG A 135 -3.86 -41.24 -15.54
CA ARG A 135 -4.26 -41.87 -16.81
C ARG A 135 -4.66 -40.84 -17.87
N ARG A 136 -3.97 -40.96 -19.01
CA ARG A 136 -4.47 -40.92 -20.40
C ARG A 136 -5.00 -39.60 -21.00
N LYS A 137 -4.16 -39.09 -21.91
CA LYS A 137 -4.46 -38.23 -23.05
C LYS A 137 -5.65 -38.73 -23.89
N LYS A 138 -6.57 -37.84 -24.28
CA LYS A 138 -7.36 -37.96 -25.52
C LYS A 138 -7.47 -36.61 -26.22
N LYS A 139 -6.82 -36.53 -27.37
CA LYS A 139 -6.84 -35.48 -28.38
C LYS A 139 -8.04 -35.74 -29.31
N ARG A 140 -8.97 -34.78 -29.46
CA ARG A 140 -9.97 -34.70 -30.55
C ARG A 140 -10.20 -33.20 -30.81
N GLN A 141 -9.59 -32.61 -31.83
CA GLN A 141 -9.91 -32.61 -33.27
C GLN A 141 -10.89 -31.46 -33.63
N ARG A 142 -10.33 -30.47 -34.32
CA ARG A 142 -10.98 -29.30 -34.94
C ARG A 142 -11.75 -29.73 -36.19
N GLN A 143 -12.87 -29.08 -36.46
CA GLN A 143 -13.50 -28.84 -37.78
C GLN A 143 -14.35 -27.57 -37.57
N ALA A 144 -13.96 -26.44 -38.18
CA ALA A 144 -14.21 -26.02 -39.56
C ALA A 144 -15.51 -25.18 -39.60
#